data_AF-A0A101IJP3-F1
#
_entry.id   AF-A0A101IJP3-F1
#
_cell.length_a   1.000
_cell.length_b   1.000
_cell.length_c   1.000
_cell.angle_alpha   90.00
_cell.angle_beta   90.00
_cell.angle_gamma   90.00
#
_symmetry.space_group_name_H-M   'P 1'
#
loop_
_entity.id
_entity.type
_entity.pdbx_description
1 polymer ?
#
loop_
_entity_poly.entity_id
_entity_poly.type
_entity_poly.pdbx_seq_one_letter_code
_entity_poly.pdbx_strand_id
1 'polypeptide(L)'
;MVQKKVTSPTNERTHLATVVPISGTTESLHCILALKITEAPMICCLLANLNSIPFDFVARQKIGGENFNYFVLKQLPVIPPDRYTPELLDFIVPRVVELTYTAWDLLPFAEDVLKEVGEEKWSRWFPDNPPDGEGKPAPFLWDEERRAALRADLDGLYAHLYQLDREDLHQILDTFPIVKRKDEARYGEFRTKRLVLEAFDRLASLG
;
A
#
# COMPACT_ATOMS: atom_id res chain seq x y z
N MET A 1 1.58 -8.33 10.13
CA MET A 1 2.26 -7.33 9.27
C MET A 1 3.55 -6.90 9.95
N VAL A 2 4.48 -6.34 9.18
CA VAL A 2 5.74 -5.80 9.67
C VAL A 2 6.03 -4.45 9.03
N GLN A 3 6.84 -3.63 9.69
CA GLN A 3 7.38 -2.41 9.11
C GLN A 3 8.90 -2.35 9.25
N LYS A 4 9.54 -1.64 8.32
CA LYS A 4 10.97 -1.32 8.42
C LYS A 4 11.21 -0.33 9.56
N LYS A 5 12.08 -0.65 10.52
CA LYS A 5 12.45 0.27 11.60
C LYS A 5 13.45 1.34 11.16
N VAL A 6 14.47 0.93 10.40
CA VAL A 6 15.62 1.80 10.11
C VAL A 6 15.30 2.74 8.96
N THR A 7 15.33 4.04 9.24
CA THR A 7 15.10 5.12 8.29
C THR A 7 16.40 5.89 8.03
N SER A 8 16.50 6.52 6.87
CA SER A 8 17.63 7.38 6.51
C SER A 8 17.14 8.53 5.65
N PRO A 9 17.76 9.72 5.71
CA PRO A 9 17.45 10.82 4.79
C PRO A 9 17.59 10.44 3.31
N THR A 10 18.39 9.41 3.01
CA THR A 10 18.62 8.90 1.64
C THR A 10 17.60 7.85 1.19
N ASN A 11 16.66 7.43 2.05
CA ASN A 11 15.58 6.54 1.63
C ASN A 11 14.56 7.27 0.76
N GLU A 12 14.09 6.61 -0.30
CA GLU A 12 12.96 7.09 -1.12
C GLU A 12 11.69 7.28 -0.30
N ARG A 13 11.37 6.27 0.50
CA ARG A 13 10.20 6.21 1.38
C ARG A 13 10.65 6.05 2.82
N THR A 14 10.01 6.78 3.72
CA THR A 14 10.33 6.76 5.16
C THR A 14 9.68 5.57 5.82
N HIS A 15 8.42 5.30 5.47
CA HIS A 15 7.64 4.21 6.01
C HIS A 15 7.42 3.16 4.93
N LEU A 16 7.69 1.91 5.28
CA LEU A 16 7.44 0.75 4.44
C LEU A 16 6.87 -0.34 5.33
N ALA A 17 5.70 -0.85 4.97
CA ALA A 17 5.04 -1.95 5.64
C ALA A 17 4.77 -3.09 4.64
N THR A 18 4.79 -4.33 5.13
CA THR A 18 4.42 -5.51 4.34
C THR A 18 3.78 -6.58 5.22
N VAL A 19 3.16 -7.56 4.61
CA VAL A 19 2.89 -8.86 5.24
C VAL A 19 4.09 -9.77 5.02
N VAL A 20 4.30 -10.70 5.94
CA VAL A 20 5.30 -11.76 5.87
C VAL A 20 4.64 -13.06 6.35
N PRO A 21 5.14 -14.23 5.96
CA PRO A 21 4.70 -15.51 6.50
C PRO A 21 4.83 -15.55 8.03
N ILE A 22 4.23 -16.55 8.68
CA ILE A 22 4.39 -16.76 10.12
C ILE A 22 5.85 -17.14 10.39
N SER A 23 6.64 -16.14 10.79
CA SER A 23 8.06 -16.27 11.06
C SER A 23 8.49 -15.34 12.19
N GLY A 24 9.58 -15.68 12.88
CA GLY A 24 10.21 -14.77 13.83
C GLY A 24 10.75 -13.52 13.12
N THR A 25 10.60 -12.35 13.75
CA THR A 25 11.20 -11.10 13.27
C THR A 25 12.32 -10.64 14.19
N THR A 26 13.11 -9.68 13.71
CA THR A 26 14.20 -9.07 14.47
C THR A 26 13.82 -7.65 14.88
N GLU A 27 14.62 -7.02 15.73
CA GLU A 27 14.39 -5.64 16.17
C GLU A 27 14.30 -4.63 15.01
N SER A 28 15.00 -4.88 13.90
CA SER A 28 14.97 -3.99 12.72
C SER A 28 13.69 -4.12 11.88
N LEU A 29 12.86 -5.12 12.17
CA LEU A 29 11.60 -5.42 11.49
C LEU A 29 10.46 -5.47 12.52
N HIS A 30 9.91 -4.29 12.83
CA HIS A 30 8.88 -4.14 13.85
C HIS A 30 7.59 -4.87 13.45
N CYS A 31 7.07 -5.69 14.35
CA CYS A 31 5.80 -6.38 14.17
C CYS A 31 4.63 -5.43 14.44
N ILE A 32 3.73 -5.34 13.46
CA ILE A 32 2.43 -4.70 13.62
C ILE A 32 1.40 -5.81 13.82
N LEU A 33 0.96 -5.96 15.07
CA LEU A 33 -0.10 -6.88 15.46
C LEU A 33 -1.44 -6.14 15.41
N ALA A 34 -2.19 -6.31 14.33
CA ALA A 34 -3.52 -5.74 14.16
C ALA A 34 -4.58 -6.57 14.90
N LEU A 35 -4.42 -6.76 16.22
CA LEU A 35 -5.22 -7.71 17.02
C LEU A 35 -6.74 -7.47 16.99
N LYS A 36 -7.19 -6.28 16.57
CA LYS A 36 -8.61 -5.91 16.45
C LYS A 36 -9.15 -6.01 15.02
N ILE A 37 -8.28 -6.24 14.04
CA ILE A 37 -8.65 -6.39 12.62
C ILE A 37 -8.43 -7.85 12.27
N THR A 38 -9.54 -8.58 12.13
CA THR A 38 -9.51 -10.01 11.84
C THR A 38 -9.73 -10.34 10.37
N GLU A 39 -10.29 -9.39 9.61
CA GLU A 39 -10.63 -9.56 8.19
C GLU A 39 -9.45 -9.23 7.28
N ALA A 40 -9.08 -10.17 6.41
CA ALA A 40 -7.98 -10.04 5.46
C ALA A 40 -8.13 -8.85 4.47
N PRO A 41 -9.32 -8.53 3.91
CA PRO A 41 -9.55 -7.30 3.14
C PRO A 41 -9.19 -6.03 3.91
N MET A 42 -9.45 -6.03 5.22
CA MET A 42 -9.19 -4.86 6.06
C MET A 42 -7.71 -4.71 6.41
N ILE A 43 -6.98 -5.84 6.49
CA ILE A 43 -5.52 -5.84 6.50
C ILE A 43 -4.95 -5.26 5.19
N CYS A 44 -5.57 -5.54 4.04
CA CYS A 44 -5.17 -4.93 2.77
C CYS A 44 -5.32 -3.39 2.81
N CYS A 45 -6.43 -2.90 3.34
CA CYS A 45 -6.66 -1.46 3.54
C CYS A 45 -5.64 -0.83 4.50
N LEU A 46 -5.33 -1.49 5.61
CA LEU A 46 -4.29 -1.01 6.51
C LEU A 46 -2.92 -0.97 5.80
N LEU A 47 -2.58 -2.02 5.05
CA LEU A 47 -1.32 -2.11 4.32
C LEU A 47 -1.18 -1.02 3.24
N ALA A 48 -2.24 -0.78 2.46
CA ALA A 48 -2.26 0.31 1.49
C ALA A 48 -2.10 1.68 2.17
N ASN A 49 -2.82 1.90 3.28
CA ASN A 49 -2.77 3.16 4.01
C ASN A 49 -1.35 3.47 4.50
N LEU A 50 -0.74 2.49 5.17
CA LEU A 50 0.61 2.58 5.71
C LEU A 50 1.68 2.79 4.64
N ASN A 51 1.43 2.40 3.39
CA ASN A 51 2.35 2.59 2.28
C ASN A 51 1.97 3.77 1.37
N SER A 52 0.95 4.56 1.72
CA SER A 52 0.55 5.72 0.94
C SER A 52 1.52 6.89 1.10
N ILE A 53 1.67 7.71 0.06
CA ILE A 53 2.49 8.93 0.07
C ILE A 53 2.02 9.94 1.13
N PRO A 54 0.70 10.24 1.27
CA PRO A 54 0.21 11.09 2.35
C PRO A 54 0.62 10.60 3.74
N PHE A 55 0.53 9.30 4.01
CA PHE A 55 0.97 8.72 5.28
C PHE A 55 2.48 8.90 5.50
N ASP A 56 3.30 8.61 4.47
CA ASP A 56 4.76 8.75 4.54
C ASP A 56 5.18 10.19 4.80
N PHE A 57 4.50 11.15 4.18
CA PHE A 57 4.76 12.58 4.39
C PHE A 57 4.58 12.98 5.87
N VAL A 58 3.50 12.52 6.51
CA VAL A 58 3.30 12.78 7.95
C VAL A 58 4.32 12.02 8.79
N ALA A 59 4.61 10.76 8.45
CA ALA A 59 5.61 9.96 9.15
C ALA A 59 6.99 10.62 9.13
N ARG A 60 7.42 11.14 7.97
CA ARG A 60 8.71 11.80 7.77
C ARG A 60 8.87 13.05 8.64
N GLN A 61 7.78 13.77 8.93
CA GLN A 61 7.80 14.94 9.82
C GLN A 61 7.86 14.58 11.31
N LYS A 62 7.39 13.39 11.69
CA LYS A 62 7.36 12.93 13.09
C LYS A 62 8.63 12.19 13.51
N ILE A 63 9.44 11.78 12.54
CA ILE A 63 10.69 11.05 12.80
C ILE A 63 11.86 12.05 12.92
N GLY A 64 12.43 12.14 14.13
CA GLY A 64 13.59 12.99 14.41
C GLY A 64 14.95 12.30 14.27
N GLY A 65 15.00 11.03 13.85
CA GLY A 65 16.24 10.24 13.76
C GLY A 65 16.11 9.01 12.88
N GLU A 66 17.03 8.06 12.99
CA GLU A 66 17.09 6.90 12.07
C GLU A 66 16.19 5.72 12.51
N ASN A 67 15.48 5.85 13.63
CA ASN A 67 14.66 4.77 14.19
C ASN A 67 13.18 5.13 14.18
N PHE A 68 12.40 4.39 13.39
CA PHE A 68 10.95 4.41 13.41
C PHE A 68 10.42 3.60 14.59
N ASN A 69 10.40 4.21 15.78
CA ASN A 69 9.96 3.56 17.01
C ASN A 69 8.44 3.36 17.07
N TYR A 70 7.98 2.35 17.83
CA TYR A 70 6.55 2.04 18.00
C TYR A 70 5.70 3.22 18.48
N PHE A 71 6.23 4.08 19.34
CA PHE A 71 5.48 5.23 19.85
C PHE A 71 5.19 6.27 18.74
N VAL A 72 6.04 6.37 17.72
CA VAL A 72 5.80 7.23 16.55
C VAL A 72 4.63 6.65 15.75
N LEU A 73 4.66 5.35 15.44
CA LEU A 73 3.59 4.68 14.69
C LEU A 73 2.22 4.88 15.35
N LYS A 74 2.15 4.78 16.68
CA LYS A 74 0.91 4.96 17.46
C LYS A 74 0.33 6.37 17.39
N GLN A 75 1.08 7.35 16.90
CA GLN A 75 0.66 8.76 16.78
C GLN A 75 0.31 9.16 15.35
N LEU A 76 0.53 8.29 14.36
CA LEU A 76 0.31 8.60 12.96
C LEU A 76 -1.15 8.44 12.55
N PRO A 77 -1.64 9.28 11.62
CA PRO A 77 -3.03 9.24 11.20
C PRO A 77 -3.27 8.00 10.35
N VAL A 78 -4.09 7.08 10.85
CA VAL A 78 -4.54 5.90 10.11
C VAL A 78 -6.04 6.03 9.87
N ILE A 79 -6.49 5.82 8.63
CA ILE A 79 -7.91 5.84 8.28
C ILE A 79 -8.61 4.72 9.06
N PRO A 80 -9.68 5.02 9.82
CA PRO A 80 -10.32 4.04 10.66
C PRO A 80 -11.12 3.01 9.83
N PRO A 81 -11.29 1.77 10.32
CA PRO A 81 -11.90 0.68 9.54
C PRO A 81 -13.31 0.97 9.02
N ASP A 82 -14.11 1.73 9.77
CA ASP A 82 -15.50 2.11 9.44
C ASP A 82 -15.62 3.07 8.25
N ARG A 83 -14.51 3.66 7.79
CA ARG A 83 -14.46 4.51 6.60
C ARG A 83 -14.33 3.72 5.30
N TYR A 84 -13.97 2.44 5.35
CA TYR A 84 -13.82 1.61 4.16
C TYR A 84 -15.17 1.03 3.74
N THR A 85 -15.80 1.64 2.73
CA THR A 85 -17.04 1.15 2.14
C THR A 85 -16.78 -0.09 1.26
N PRO A 86 -17.83 -0.87 0.92
CA PRO A 86 -17.69 -1.98 -0.01
C PRO A 86 -17.05 -1.61 -1.36
N GLU A 87 -17.33 -0.40 -1.87
CA GLU A 87 -16.77 0.12 -3.12
C GLU A 87 -15.26 0.41 -2.97
N LEU A 88 -14.85 0.97 -1.83
CA LEU A 88 -13.44 1.18 -1.51
C LEU A 88 -12.70 -0.15 -1.36
N LEU A 89 -13.31 -1.14 -0.70
CA LEU A 89 -12.76 -2.49 -0.61
C LEU A 89 -12.56 -3.11 -2.00
N ASP A 90 -13.57 -2.96 -2.86
CA ASP A 90 -13.53 -3.49 -4.22
C ASP A 90 -12.43 -2.86 -5.09
N PHE A 91 -12.02 -1.64 -4.75
CA PHE A 91 -10.92 -0.95 -5.41
C PHE A 91 -9.56 -1.28 -4.78
N ILE A 92 -9.44 -1.26 -3.46
CA ILE A 92 -8.16 -1.34 -2.74
C ILE A 92 -7.63 -2.78 -2.71
N VAL A 93 -8.47 -3.73 -2.32
CA VAL A 93 -8.06 -5.11 -2.05
C VAL A 93 -7.36 -5.76 -3.25
N PRO A 94 -7.91 -5.77 -4.47
CA PRO A 94 -7.24 -6.45 -5.58
C PRO A 94 -5.88 -5.82 -5.91
N ARG A 95 -5.73 -4.49 -5.79
CA ARG A 95 -4.46 -3.80 -6.03
C ARG A 95 -3.41 -4.18 -5.01
N VAL A 96 -3.79 -4.28 -3.73
CA VAL A 96 -2.89 -4.69 -2.66
C VAL A 96 -2.47 -6.14 -2.81
N VAL A 97 -3.41 -7.02 -3.15
CA VAL A 97 -3.14 -8.44 -3.41
C VAL A 97 -2.13 -8.59 -4.55
N GLU A 98 -2.36 -7.95 -5.70
CA GLU A 98 -1.45 -8.01 -6.86
C GLU A 98 -0.07 -7.42 -6.54
N LEU A 99 -0.02 -6.34 -5.73
CA LEU A 99 1.25 -5.74 -5.31
C LEU A 99 2.05 -6.62 -4.33
N THR A 100 1.36 -7.44 -3.55
CA THR A 100 1.93 -8.17 -2.40
C THR A 100 2.22 -9.64 -2.74
N TYR A 101 1.25 -10.36 -3.28
CA TYR A 101 1.32 -11.80 -3.54
C TYR A 101 2.12 -12.12 -4.80
N THR A 102 3.45 -12.04 -4.70
CA THR A 102 4.39 -12.24 -5.83
C THR A 102 5.22 -13.52 -5.72
N ALA A 103 5.05 -14.27 -4.62
CA ALA A 103 5.74 -15.54 -4.37
C ALA A 103 4.85 -16.50 -3.57
N TRP A 104 5.09 -17.80 -3.73
CA TRP A 104 4.31 -18.86 -3.06
C TRP A 104 4.39 -18.81 -1.53
N ASP A 105 5.44 -18.24 -0.96
CA ASP A 105 5.54 -18.03 0.50
C ASP A 105 4.41 -17.15 1.04
N LEU A 106 3.82 -16.30 0.19
CA LEU A 106 2.69 -15.43 0.52
C LEU A 106 1.33 -16.04 0.12
N LEU A 107 1.28 -17.32 -0.29
CA LEU A 107 0.03 -18.03 -0.57
C LEU A 107 -0.96 -17.95 0.61
N PRO A 108 -0.56 -18.14 1.89
CA PRO A 108 -1.51 -18.04 3.00
C PRO A 108 -2.23 -16.69 3.08
N PHE A 109 -1.54 -15.60 2.75
CA PHE A 109 -2.17 -14.27 2.68
C PHE A 109 -3.21 -14.18 1.56
N ALA A 110 -2.91 -14.74 0.38
CA ALA A 110 -3.84 -14.75 -0.74
C ALA A 110 -5.06 -15.65 -0.46
N GLU A 111 -4.85 -16.81 0.16
CA GLU A 111 -5.91 -17.74 0.58
C GLU A 111 -6.85 -17.12 1.61
N ASP A 112 -6.30 -16.40 2.61
CA ASP A 112 -7.11 -15.69 3.60
C ASP A 112 -8.01 -14.64 2.93
N VAL A 113 -7.48 -13.86 1.98
CA VAL A 113 -8.29 -12.90 1.20
C VAL A 113 -9.33 -13.64 0.37
N LEU A 114 -8.94 -14.64 -0.42
CA LEU A 114 -9.84 -15.42 -1.28
C LEU A 114 -11.02 -16.02 -0.48
N LYS A 115 -10.73 -16.62 0.68
CA LYS A 115 -11.73 -17.22 1.56
C LYS A 115 -12.76 -16.21 2.05
N GLU A 116 -12.33 -14.99 2.37
CA GLU A 116 -13.23 -13.96 2.88
C GLU A 116 -14.02 -13.24 1.78
N VAL A 117 -13.42 -13.03 0.61
CA VAL A 117 -14.08 -12.31 -0.50
C VAL A 117 -14.93 -13.21 -1.39
N GLY A 118 -14.63 -14.51 -1.40
CA GLY A 118 -15.27 -15.54 -2.22
C GLY A 118 -14.66 -15.66 -3.63
N GLU A 119 -14.73 -16.87 -4.18
CA GLU A 119 -14.18 -17.19 -5.52
C GLU A 119 -14.79 -16.36 -6.64
N GLU A 120 -16.09 -16.06 -6.58
CA GLU A 120 -16.78 -15.24 -7.58
C GLU A 120 -16.16 -13.84 -7.65
N LYS A 121 -15.96 -13.20 -6.49
CA LYS A 121 -15.37 -11.86 -6.42
C LYS A 121 -13.90 -11.87 -6.81
N TRP A 122 -13.14 -12.87 -6.36
CA TRP A 122 -11.76 -13.05 -6.78
C TRP A 122 -11.62 -13.18 -8.29
N SER A 123 -12.42 -14.06 -8.90
CA SER A 123 -12.40 -14.29 -10.35
C SER A 123 -12.84 -13.06 -11.14
N ARG A 124 -13.73 -12.23 -10.58
CA ARG A 124 -14.07 -10.92 -11.16
C ARG A 124 -12.89 -9.95 -11.13
N TRP A 125 -12.13 -9.92 -10.04
CA TRP A 125 -10.94 -9.06 -9.93
C TRP A 125 -9.79 -9.54 -10.82
N PHE A 126 -9.62 -10.85 -10.92
CA PHE A 126 -8.48 -11.50 -11.57
C PHE A 126 -8.95 -12.57 -12.58
N PRO A 127 -9.57 -12.16 -13.70
CA PRO A 127 -10.07 -13.12 -14.69
C PRO A 127 -8.97 -13.99 -15.30
N ASP A 128 -7.74 -13.46 -15.39
CA ASP A 128 -6.57 -14.16 -15.91
C ASP A 128 -5.79 -14.95 -14.84
N ASN A 129 -6.23 -14.89 -13.58
CA ASN A 129 -5.63 -15.63 -12.46
C ASN A 129 -6.73 -16.20 -11.53
N PRO A 130 -7.58 -17.11 -12.05
CA PRO A 130 -8.56 -17.81 -11.24
C PRO A 130 -7.86 -18.79 -10.29
N PRO A 131 -8.49 -19.14 -9.15
CA PRO A 131 -8.01 -20.24 -8.32
C PRO A 131 -7.96 -21.55 -9.12
N ASP A 132 -6.98 -22.40 -8.81
CA ASP A 132 -6.84 -23.72 -9.42
C ASP A 132 -7.91 -24.72 -8.93
N GLY A 133 -7.84 -25.97 -9.38
CA GLY A 133 -8.78 -27.02 -8.98
C GLY A 133 -8.77 -27.37 -7.49
N GLU A 134 -7.80 -26.88 -6.72
CA GLU A 134 -7.71 -27.00 -5.26
C GLU A 134 -8.11 -25.70 -4.54
N GLY A 135 -8.56 -24.68 -5.28
CA GLY A 135 -8.93 -23.38 -4.73
C GLY A 135 -7.74 -22.48 -4.43
N LYS A 136 -6.56 -22.73 -5.02
CA LYS A 136 -5.35 -21.95 -4.77
C LYS A 136 -5.08 -20.96 -5.91
N PRO A 137 -4.96 -19.65 -5.64
CA PRO A 137 -4.54 -18.69 -6.65
C PRO A 137 -3.04 -18.84 -6.96
N ALA A 138 -2.61 -18.43 -8.15
CA ALA A 138 -1.18 -18.36 -8.49
C ALA A 138 -0.57 -17.00 -8.10
N PRO A 139 0.72 -16.94 -7.71
CA PRO A 139 1.38 -15.67 -7.46
C PRO A 139 1.40 -14.76 -8.70
N PHE A 140 1.27 -13.45 -8.49
CA PHE A 140 1.32 -12.47 -9.56
C PHE A 140 2.75 -12.25 -10.05
N LEU A 141 2.92 -12.21 -11.38
CA LEU A 141 4.21 -11.95 -12.01
C LEU A 141 4.67 -10.52 -11.74
N TRP A 142 5.99 -10.34 -11.58
CA TRP A 142 6.56 -9.01 -11.37
C TRP A 142 6.53 -8.19 -12.66
N ASP A 143 5.65 -7.20 -12.72
CA ASP A 143 5.60 -6.18 -13.77
C ASP A 143 5.78 -4.79 -13.17
N GLU A 144 6.89 -4.13 -13.49
CA GLU A 144 7.25 -2.83 -12.93
C GLU A 144 6.26 -1.72 -13.30
N GLU A 145 5.78 -1.71 -14.55
CA GLU A 145 4.90 -0.69 -15.10
C GLU A 145 3.51 -0.79 -14.48
N ARG A 146 2.98 -2.02 -14.40
CA ARG A 146 1.73 -2.33 -13.73
C ARG A 146 1.80 -1.96 -12.26
N ARG A 147 2.88 -2.35 -11.56
CA ARG A 147 3.06 -2.04 -10.13
C ARG A 147 3.13 -0.54 -9.88
N ALA A 148 3.77 0.24 -10.75
CA ALA A 148 3.79 1.69 -10.65
C ALA A 148 2.38 2.28 -10.78
N ALA A 149 1.57 1.80 -11.73
CA ALA A 149 0.19 2.24 -11.91
C ALA A 149 -0.69 1.89 -10.69
N LEU A 150 -0.59 0.67 -10.16
CA LEU A 150 -1.35 0.23 -8.98
C LEU A 150 -1.00 1.02 -7.72
N ARG A 151 0.28 1.33 -7.52
CA ARG A 151 0.72 2.19 -6.41
C ARG A 151 0.18 3.60 -6.57
N ALA A 152 0.25 4.17 -7.77
CA ALA A 152 -0.29 5.49 -8.05
C ALA A 152 -1.81 5.56 -7.82
N ASP A 153 -2.56 4.52 -8.21
CA ASP A 153 -3.98 4.37 -7.90
C ASP A 153 -4.26 4.44 -6.40
N LEU A 154 -3.49 3.69 -5.60
CA LEU A 154 -3.62 3.71 -4.15
C LEU A 154 -3.23 5.07 -3.58
N ASP A 155 -2.11 5.65 -3.98
CA ASP A 155 -1.66 6.97 -3.50
C ASP A 155 -2.68 8.08 -3.82
N GLY A 156 -3.24 8.08 -5.03
CA GLY A 156 -4.29 9.01 -5.44
C GLY A 156 -5.59 8.81 -4.65
N LEU A 157 -6.02 7.56 -4.42
CA LEU A 157 -7.19 7.29 -3.58
C LEU A 157 -6.98 7.74 -2.14
N TYR A 158 -5.83 7.41 -1.55
CA TYR A 158 -5.56 7.75 -0.15
C TYR A 158 -5.46 9.26 0.05
N ALA A 159 -5.00 10.03 -0.94
CA ALA A 159 -5.05 11.48 -0.86
C ALA A 159 -6.49 12.01 -0.67
N HIS A 160 -7.48 11.45 -1.38
CA HIS A 160 -8.90 11.76 -1.13
C HIS A 160 -9.37 11.33 0.26
N LEU A 161 -9.01 10.11 0.70
CA LEU A 161 -9.38 9.61 2.04
C LEU A 161 -8.79 10.47 3.17
N TYR A 162 -7.62 11.05 2.94
CA TYR A 162 -6.97 12.03 3.81
C TYR A 162 -7.49 13.46 3.64
N GLN A 163 -8.45 13.68 2.75
CA GLN A 163 -9.08 14.98 2.46
C GLN A 163 -8.09 16.03 1.96
N LEU A 164 -7.09 15.59 1.19
CA LEU A 164 -6.17 16.48 0.52
C LEU A 164 -6.81 17.02 -0.75
N ASP A 165 -6.60 18.30 -1.02
CA ASP A 165 -6.85 18.82 -2.36
C ASP A 165 -5.69 18.48 -3.31
N ARG A 166 -5.91 18.76 -4.59
CA ARG A 166 -4.94 18.45 -5.65
C ARG A 166 -3.64 19.23 -5.49
N GLU A 167 -3.70 20.47 -5.00
CA GLU A 167 -2.52 21.32 -4.84
C GLU A 167 -1.71 20.85 -3.63
N ASP A 168 -2.35 20.52 -2.51
CA ASP A 168 -1.72 19.91 -1.34
C ASP A 168 -1.01 18.61 -1.72
N LEU A 169 -1.67 17.73 -2.48
CA LEU A 169 -1.05 16.51 -2.97
C LEU A 169 0.16 16.80 -3.87
N HIS A 170 0.05 17.78 -4.77
CA HIS A 170 1.14 18.21 -5.63
C HIS A 170 2.36 18.70 -4.81
N GLN A 171 2.12 19.52 -3.78
CA GLN A 171 3.16 20.01 -2.87
C GLN A 171 3.80 18.88 -2.06
N ILE A 172 2.97 17.96 -1.52
CA ILE A 172 3.46 16.78 -0.80
C ILE A 172 4.39 15.94 -1.67
N LEU A 173 4.02 15.68 -2.93
CA LEU A 173 4.83 14.90 -3.86
C LEU A 173 6.21 15.53 -4.11
N ASP A 174 6.29 16.87 -4.15
CA ASP A 174 7.57 17.58 -4.32
C ASP A 174 8.52 17.45 -3.11
N THR A 175 8.02 17.02 -1.95
CA THR A 175 8.85 16.76 -0.76
C THR A 175 9.61 15.43 -0.81
N PHE A 176 9.48 14.65 -1.90
CA PHE A 176 10.17 13.37 -2.12
C PHE A 176 11.29 13.48 -3.19
N PRO A 177 12.40 14.21 -2.91
CA PRO A 177 13.42 14.52 -3.91
C PRO A 177 14.19 13.30 -4.44
N ILE A 178 14.16 12.19 -3.71
CA ILE A 178 14.84 10.95 -4.11
C ILE A 178 13.99 10.20 -5.14
N VAL A 179 12.68 10.12 -4.92
CA VAL A 179 11.73 9.57 -5.89
C VAL A 179 11.81 10.39 -7.18
N LYS A 180 11.76 11.73 -7.07
CA LYS A 180 11.90 12.63 -8.21
C LYS A 180 13.16 12.38 -9.03
N ARG A 181 14.34 12.39 -8.38
CA ARG A 181 15.62 12.16 -9.07
C ARG A 181 15.70 10.79 -9.74
N LYS A 182 15.15 9.74 -9.12
CA LYS A 182 15.14 8.39 -9.70
C LYS A 182 14.21 8.30 -10.91
N ASP A 183 13.04 8.93 -10.83
CA ASP A 183 12.11 8.97 -11.95
C ASP A 183 12.68 9.77 -13.12
N GLU A 184 13.24 10.97 -12.87
CA GLU A 184 13.85 11.79 -13.91
C GLU A 184 15.03 11.07 -14.58
N ALA A 185 15.86 10.36 -13.81
CA ALA A 185 16.98 9.59 -14.36
C ALA A 185 16.53 8.40 -15.22
N ARG A 186 15.40 7.76 -14.89
CA ARG A 186 14.92 6.55 -15.57
C ARG A 186 13.94 6.84 -16.70
N TYR A 187 13.10 7.85 -16.56
CA TYR A 187 11.96 8.12 -17.45
C TYR A 187 12.00 9.52 -18.08
N GLY A 188 12.93 10.40 -17.66
CA GLY A 188 13.02 11.77 -18.16
C GLY A 188 11.95 12.72 -17.61
N GLU A 189 11.09 12.26 -16.70
CA GLU A 189 10.04 13.04 -16.05
C GLU A 189 9.86 12.61 -14.59
N PHE A 190 9.20 13.42 -13.76
CA PHE A 190 8.76 12.99 -12.42
C PHE A 190 7.51 12.10 -12.54
N ARG A 191 7.70 10.90 -13.10
CA ARG A 191 6.64 9.97 -13.50
C ARG A 191 5.67 9.62 -12.38
N THR A 192 6.17 9.33 -11.17
CA THR A 192 5.33 9.01 -10.01
C THR A 192 4.36 10.15 -9.72
N LYS A 193 4.83 11.40 -9.73
CA LYS A 193 3.99 12.57 -9.49
C LYS A 193 2.88 12.67 -10.54
N ARG A 194 3.21 12.50 -11.82
CA ARG A 194 2.22 12.52 -12.90
C ARG A 194 1.16 11.43 -12.71
N LEU A 195 1.58 10.18 -12.50
CA LEU A 195 0.66 9.04 -12.33
C LEU A 195 -0.26 9.21 -11.10
N VAL A 196 0.29 9.68 -9.97
CA VAL A 196 -0.48 9.88 -8.74
C VAL A 196 -1.53 10.99 -8.91
N LEU A 197 -1.17 12.10 -9.57
CA LEU A 197 -2.11 13.18 -9.85
C LEU A 197 -3.18 12.77 -10.88
N GLU A 198 -2.81 12.02 -11.92
CA GLU A 198 -3.78 11.44 -12.87
C GLU A 198 -4.74 10.47 -12.18
N ALA A 199 -4.25 9.64 -11.26
CA ALA A 199 -5.08 8.76 -10.45
C ALA A 199 -6.01 9.55 -9.52
N PHE A 200 -5.50 10.58 -8.85
CA PHE A 200 -6.30 11.48 -8.01
C PHE A 200 -7.45 12.10 -8.82
N ASP A 201 -7.15 12.66 -9.99
CA ASP A 201 -8.15 13.28 -10.87
C ASP A 201 -9.21 12.27 -11.34
N ARG A 202 -8.80 11.04 -11.68
CA ARG A 202 -9.72 9.95 -12.07
C ARG A 202 -10.61 9.48 -10.92
N LEU A 203 -10.12 9.49 -9.69
CA LEU A 203 -10.78 8.89 -8.52
C LEU A 203 -11.61 9.88 -7.69
N ALA A 204 -11.80 11.11 -8.16
CA ALA A 204 -12.54 12.16 -7.46
C ALA A 204 -14.01 11.80 -7.09
N SER A 205 -14.59 10.77 -7.71
CA SER A 205 -15.94 10.27 -7.39
C SER A 205 -15.98 9.09 -6.42
N LEU A 206 -14.83 8.46 -6.14
CA LEU A 206 -14.70 7.28 -5.29
C LEU A 206 -14.19 7.62 -3.88
N GLY A 207 -13.39 8.69 -3.77
CA GLY A 207 -12.74 9.13 -2.54
C GLY A 207 -13.55 10.08 -1.67
#